data_AF-A0A3M7TLT4-F1
#
_entry.id   AF-A0A3M7TLT4-F1
#
_cell.length_a   1.000
_cell.length_b   1.000
_cell.length_c   1.000
_cell.angle_alpha   90.00
_cell.angle_beta   90.00
_cell.angle_gamma   90.00
#
_symmetry.space_group_name_H-M   'P 1'
#
loop_
_entity.id
_entity.type
_entity.pdbx_description
1 polymer ?
#
loop_
_entity_poly.entity_id
_entity_poly.type
_entity_poly.pdbx_seq_one_letter_code
_entity_poly.pdbx_strand_id
1 'polypeptide(L)' 'MFNWLSLITGLFYIVLGIVVIIYKFFFTILEPAIAYPLGGVLIIYGIFRIFRAISKIKNSKNEE' A
#
# COMPACT_ATOMS: atom_id res chain seq x y z
N MET A 1 2.96 20.06 -4.72
CA MET A 1 1.83 19.82 -3.80
C MET A 1 1.95 18.42 -3.22
N PHE A 2 2.00 18.33 -1.89
CA PHE A 2 2.48 17.23 -1.07
C PHE A 2 2.30 15.80 -1.62
N ASN A 3 3.42 15.19 -2.00
CA ASN A 3 3.56 13.75 -2.22
C ASN A 3 3.40 12.94 -0.91
N TRP A 4 3.29 13.64 0.23
CA TRP A 4 3.08 13.09 1.56
C TRP A 4 1.73 12.39 1.67
N LEU A 5 0.68 12.91 1.01
CA LEU A 5 -0.62 12.24 0.95
C LEU A 5 -0.49 10.87 0.28
N SER A 6 0.22 10.79 -0.85
CA SER A 6 0.42 9.53 -1.56
C SER A 6 1.25 8.51 -0.76
N LEU A 7 2.17 8.98 0.09
CA LEU A 7 2.99 8.15 0.97
C LEU A 7 2.17 7.64 2.17
N ILE A 8 1.44 8.52 2.86
CA ILE A 8 0.55 8.14 3.97
C ILE A 8 -0.49 7.14 3.49
N THR A 9 -1.11 7.39 2.33
CA THR A 9 -2.14 6.50 1.79
C THR A 9 -1.52 5.16 1.40
N GLY A 10 -0.30 5.13 0.85
CA GLY A 10 0.42 3.89 0.56
C GLY A 10 0.66 3.05 1.81
N LEU A 11 0.99 3.70 2.93
CA LEU A 11 1.15 3.05 4.22
C LEU A 11 -0.18 2.48 4.75
N PHE A 12 -1.29 3.23 4.59
CA PHE A 12 -2.63 2.72 4.88
C PHE A 12 -3.00 1.49 4.05
N TYR A 13 -2.65 1.44 2.75
CA TYR A 13 -2.88 0.27 1.90
C TYR A 13 -2.12 -0.97 2.38
N ILE A 14 -0.88 -0.80 2.86
CA ILE A 14 -0.09 -1.91 3.42
C ILE A 14 -0.71 -2.40 4.73
N VAL A 15 -1.08 -1.48 5.63
CA VAL A 15 -1.71 -1.83 6.91
C VAL A 15 -3.03 -2.55 6.68
N LEU A 16 -3.88 -2.05 5.78
CA LEU A 16 -5.11 -2.74 5.37
C LEU A 16 -4.82 -4.13 4.82
N GLY A 17 -3.86 -4.29 3.91
CA GLY A 17 -3.49 -5.60 3.38
C GLY A 17 -3.05 -6.59 4.47
N ILE A 18 -2.29 -6.13 5.48
CA ILE A 18 -1.88 -6.96 6.62
C ILE A 18 -3.09 -7.38 7.46
N VAL A 19 -3.98 -6.44 7.80
CA VAL A 19 -5.22 -6.71 8.56
C VAL A 19 -6.06 -7.76 7.84
N VAL A 20 -6.14 -7.68 6.52
CA VAL A 20 -6.95 -8.58 5.69
C VAL A 20 -6.39 -10.00 5.67
N ILE A 21 -5.06 -10.15 5.69
CA ILE A 21 -4.41 -11.47 5.78
C ILE A 21 -4.59 -12.08 7.16
N ILE A 22 -4.41 -11.28 8.23
CA ILE A 22 -4.48 -11.77 9.61
C ILE A 22 -5.92 -12.14 10.00
N TYR A 23 -6.86 -11.23 9.77
CA TYR A 23 -8.26 -11.43 10.18
C TYR A 23 -9.09 -12.18 9.12
N LYS A 24 -8.54 -12.42 7.92
CA LYS A 24 -9.25 -13.03 6.78
C LYS A 24 -10.62 -12.38 6.53
N PHE A 25 -10.68 -11.07 6.78
CA PHE A 25 -11.91 -10.30 6.80
C PHE A 25 -11.65 -8.97 6.12
N PHE A 26 -12.51 -8.64 5.14
CA PHE A 26 -12.49 -7.33 4.46
C PHE A 26 -13.78 -6.59 4.79
N PHE A 27 -14.89 -7.07 4.20
CA PHE A 27 -16.27 -6.64 4.49
C PHE A 27 -17.20 -7.82 4.79
N THR A 28 -16.71 -9.04 4.55
CA THR A 28 -17.35 -10.32 4.77
C THR A 28 -16.25 -11.32 5.16
N ILE A 29 -16.62 -12.43 5.81
CA ILE A 29 -15.72 -13.54 6.07
C ILE A 29 -15.19 -14.01 4.72
N LEU A 30 -13.88 -13.91 4.52
CA LEU A 30 -13.24 -14.26 3.28
C LEU A 30 -12.58 -15.62 3.40
N GLU A 31 -12.86 -16.47 2.42
CA GLU A 31 -12.19 -17.75 2.32
C GLU A 31 -10.67 -17.53 2.18
N PRO A 32 -9.82 -18.35 2.83
CA PRO A 32 -8.37 -18.15 2.83
C PRO A 32 -7.79 -18.04 1.42
N ALA A 33 -8.34 -18.80 0.46
CA ALA A 33 -7.94 -18.80 -0.94
C ALA A 33 -8.08 -17.42 -1.60
N ILE A 34 -8.99 -16.57 -1.13
CA ILE A 34 -9.23 -15.23 -1.66
C ILE A 34 -8.58 -14.16 -0.77
N ALA A 35 -8.51 -14.38 0.55
CA ALA A 35 -7.88 -13.45 1.49
C ALA A 35 -6.38 -13.21 1.21
N TYR A 36 -5.62 -14.28 0.93
CA TYR A 36 -4.19 -14.19 0.65
C TYR A 36 -3.85 -13.39 -0.62
N PRO A 37 -4.45 -13.67 -1.79
CA PRO A 37 -4.15 -12.88 -2.98
C PRO A 37 -4.64 -11.43 -2.85
N LEU A 38 -5.80 -11.17 -2.23
CA LEU A 38 -6.28 -9.79 -2.00
C LEU A 38 -5.33 -8.99 -1.11
N GLY A 39 -4.95 -9.54 0.04
CA GLY A 39 -4.00 -8.90 0.93
C GLY A 39 -2.65 -8.70 0.28
N GLY A 40 -2.17 -9.69 -0.48
CA GLY A 40 -0.94 -9.61 -1.27
C GLY A 40 -0.98 -8.46 -2.28
N VAL A 41 -2.05 -8.34 -3.06
CA VAL A 41 -2.22 -7.26 -4.05
C VAL A 41 -2.26 -5.89 -3.37
N LEU A 42 -2.95 -5.76 -2.23
CA LEU A 42 -3.00 -4.51 -1.46
C LEU A 42 -1.62 -4.09 -0.95
N ILE A 43 -0.85 -5.03 -0.43
CA ILE A 43 0.52 -4.78 0.04
C ILE A 43 1.43 -4.39 -1.14
N ILE A 44 1.40 -5.15 -2.23
CA ILE A 44 2.20 -4.86 -3.43
C ILE A 44 1.88 -3.47 -3.99
N TYR A 45 0.59 -3.13 -4.10
CA TYR A 45 0.16 -1.81 -4.58
C TYR A 45 0.58 -0.69 -3.61
N GLY A 46 0.46 -0.92 -2.30
CA GLY A 46 0.91 0.02 -1.27
C GLY A 46 2.42 0.30 -1.36
N ILE A 47 3.24 -0.74 -1.54
CA ILE A 47 4.69 -0.62 -1.75
C ILE A 47 4.98 0.17 -3.03
N PHE A 48 4.31 -0.14 -4.13
CA PHE A 48 4.49 0.57 -5.40
C PHE A 48 4.17 2.06 -5.29
N ARG A 49 3.13 2.42 -4.51
CA ARG A 49 2.78 3.81 -4.21
C ARG A 49 3.87 4.53 -3.44
N ILE A 50 4.42 3.89 -2.40
CA ILE A 50 5.50 4.45 -1.59
C ILE A 50 6.75 4.63 -2.45
N PHE A 51 7.13 3.62 -3.24
CA PHE A 51 8.27 3.70 -4.15
C PHE A 51 8.14 4.86 -5.14
N ARG A 52 6.97 5.02 -5.78
CA ARG A 52 6.70 6.14 -6.68
C ARG A 52 6.79 7.48 -5.95
N ALA A 53 6.33 7.55 -4.71
CA ALA A 53 6.40 8.76 -3.91
C ALA A 53 7.85 9.13 -3.56
N ILE A 54 8.65 8.15 -3.15
CA ILE A 54 10.08 8.32 -2.82
C ILE A 54 10.88 8.72 -4.06
N SER A 55 10.68 8.04 -5.20
CA SER A 55 11.39 8.33 -6.44
C SER A 55 11.15 9.77 -6.92
N LYS A 56 9.91 10.25 -6.80
CA LYS A 56 9.55 11.64 -7.16
C LYS A 56 10.17 12.68 -6.21
N ILE A 57 10.33 12.36 -4.93
CA ILE A 57 11.06 13.21 -3.96
C ILE A 57 12.56 13.23 -4.26
N LYS A 58 13.13 12.09 -4.64
CA LYS A 58 14.56 11.99 -4.98
C LYS A 58 14.93 12.79 -6.23
N ASN A 59 14.04 12.84 -7.23
CA ASN A 59 14.29 13.59 -8.46
C ASN A 59 14.14 15.12 -8.29
N SER A 60 13.30 15.60 -7.35
CA SER A 60 13.21 17.05 -7.09
C SER A 60 14.40 17.63 -6.32
N LYS A 61 15.38 16.80 -5.92
CA LYS A 61 16.58 17.21 -5.19
C LYS A 61 17.85 17.27 -6.06
N ASN A 62 17.75 16.86 -7.34
CA ASN A 62 18.84 16.92 -8.32
C ASN A 62 18.68 18.10 -9.30
N GLU A 63 17.97 19.15 -8.89
CA GLU A 63 17.83 20.42 -9.64
C GLU A 63 18.30 21.62 -8.81
N GLU A 64 19.24 21.42 -7.87
CA GLU A 64 20.01 22.49 -7.23
C GLU A 64 21.51 22.27 -7.45
#